data_AF-A0A6M5YH69-F1
#
_entry.id   AF-A0A6M5YH69-F1
#
_cell.length_a   1.000
_cell.length_b   1.000
_cell.length_c   1.000
_cell.angle_alpha   90.00
_cell.angle_beta   90.00
_cell.angle_gamma   90.00
#
_symmetry.space_group_name_H-M   'P 1'
#
loop_
_entity.id
_entity.type
_entity.pdbx_description
1 polymer ?
#
loop_
_entity_poly.entity_id
_entity_poly.type
_entity_poly.pdbx_seq_one_letter_code
_entity_poly.pdbx_strand_id
1 'polypeptide(L)'
;MRDRATDELVRIGNPAVEVVRGLTSSGPSDEARYRARFILRKLNAHTPPVTEAGRMARVVRVLERAGTVEARALMGTLAEGEFGFATASEAKAAVARMAKKP
;
A
#
# COMPACT_ATOMS: atom_id res chain seq x y z
N MET A 1 8.33 -14.64 -30.17
CA MET A 1 8.32 -15.56 -28.99
C MET A 1 8.31 -14.82 -27.66
N ARG A 2 9.14 -13.77 -27.46
CA ARG A 2 9.30 -13.07 -26.17
C ARG A 2 8.07 -12.25 -25.72
N ASP A 3 7.29 -11.72 -26.66
CA ASP A 3 6.08 -10.95 -26.32
C ASP A 3 4.94 -11.86 -25.85
N ARG A 4 4.82 -13.05 -26.43
CA ARG A 4 3.85 -14.07 -26.00
C ARG A 4 4.02 -14.46 -24.53
N ALA A 5 5.26 -14.62 -24.06
CA ALA A 5 5.53 -14.91 -22.65
C ALA A 5 5.16 -13.74 -21.72
N THR A 6 5.31 -12.50 -22.20
CA THR A 6 4.91 -11.30 -21.45
C THR A 6 3.38 -11.25 -21.32
N ASP A 7 2.67 -11.53 -22.42
CA ASP A 7 1.20 -11.52 -22.44
C ASP A 7 0.60 -12.67 -21.62
N GLU A 8 1.23 -13.85 -21.62
CA GLU A 8 0.81 -14.97 -20.76
C GLU A 8 0.95 -14.65 -19.28
N LEU A 9 2.03 -13.99 -18.86
CA LEU A 9 2.21 -13.55 -17.46
C LEU A 9 1.19 -12.49 -17.05
N VAL A 10 0.85 -11.57 -17.96
CA VAL A 10 -0.24 -10.61 -17.73
C VAL A 10 -1.58 -11.33 -17.61
N ARG A 11 -1.83 -12.35 -18.44
CA ARG A 11 -3.07 -13.15 -18.41
C ARG A 11 -3.20 -13.98 -17.12
N ILE A 12 -2.09 -14.50 -16.58
CA ILE A 12 -2.07 -15.20 -15.28
C ILE A 12 -2.49 -14.26 -14.14
N GLY A 13 -2.07 -12.99 -14.19
CA GLY A 13 -2.52 -11.98 -13.24
C GLY A 13 -1.79 -12.05 -11.89
N ASN A 14 -2.53 -11.89 -10.79
CA ASN A 14 -1.99 -11.81 -9.43
C ASN A 14 -0.99 -12.92 -9.03
N PRO A 15 -1.18 -14.20 -9.40
CA PRO A 15 -0.22 -15.26 -9.09
C PRO A 15 1.18 -15.04 -9.68
N ALA A 16 1.30 -14.28 -10.78
CA ALA A 16 2.59 -13.98 -11.40
C ALA A 16 3.34 -12.83 -10.71
N VAL A 17 2.67 -12.03 -9.87
CA VAL A 17 3.19 -10.75 -9.37
C VAL A 17 4.47 -10.91 -8.55
N GLU A 18 4.51 -11.83 -7.58
CA GLU A 18 5.69 -11.96 -6.70
C GLU A 18 6.92 -12.46 -7.47
N VAL A 19 6.70 -13.41 -8.39
CA VAL A 19 7.77 -13.92 -9.26
C VAL A 19 8.30 -12.81 -10.17
N VAL A 20 7.41 -12.03 -10.79
CA VAL A 20 7.79 -10.90 -11.66
C VAL A 20 8.47 -9.78 -10.86
N ARG A 21 8.09 -9.54 -9.60
CA ARG A 21 8.79 -8.58 -8.72
C ARG A 21 10.24 -8.96 -8.49
N GLY A 22 10.53 -10.22 -8.19
CA GLY A 22 11.91 -10.69 -8.02
C GLY A 22 12.79 -10.33 -9.22
N LEU A 23 12.25 -10.53 -10.43
CA LEU A 23 12.95 -10.25 -11.69
C LEU A 23 13.26 -8.77 -11.93
N THR A 24 12.62 -7.82 -11.23
CA THR A 24 12.94 -6.39 -11.38
C THR A 24 14.32 -6.03 -10.81
N SER A 25 14.78 -6.80 -9.81
CA SER A 25 16.05 -6.56 -9.10
C SER A 25 17.11 -7.60 -9.46
N SER A 26 16.73 -8.87 -9.64
CA SER A 26 17.65 -9.98 -9.91
C SER A 26 17.62 -10.50 -11.36
N GLY A 27 16.90 -9.82 -12.26
CA GLY A 27 16.78 -10.24 -13.65
C GLY A 27 18.14 -10.27 -14.39
N PRO A 28 18.40 -11.29 -15.24
CA PRO A 28 19.71 -11.54 -15.85
C PRO A 28 20.11 -10.52 -16.93
N SER A 29 19.21 -9.63 -17.35
CA SER A 29 19.48 -8.57 -18.32
C SER A 29 18.65 -7.32 -18.06
N ASP A 30 19.04 -6.19 -18.65
CA ASP A 30 18.27 -4.94 -18.58
C ASP A 30 16.90 -5.06 -19.23
N GLU A 31 16.81 -5.76 -20.36
CA GLU A 31 15.54 -6.03 -21.06
C GLU A 31 14.60 -6.89 -20.20
N ALA A 32 15.12 -7.90 -19.49
CA ALA A 32 14.33 -8.71 -18.58
C ALA A 32 13.77 -7.88 -17.41
N ARG A 33 14.60 -7.01 -16.82
CA ARG A 33 14.18 -6.09 -15.75
C ARG A 33 13.16 -5.06 -16.25
N TYR A 34 13.34 -4.54 -17.47
CA TYR A 34 12.39 -3.61 -18.10
C TYR A 34 11.02 -4.27 -18.33
N ARG A 35 10.99 -5.47 -18.91
CA ARG A 35 9.75 -6.22 -19.13
C ARG A 35 9.05 -6.58 -17.82
N ALA A 36 9.80 -6.97 -16.79
CA ALA A 36 9.24 -7.24 -15.47
C ALA A 36 8.52 -6.00 -14.90
N ARG A 37 9.13 -4.81 -14.99
CA ARG A 37 8.48 -3.55 -14.60
C ARG A 37 7.23 -3.26 -15.45
N PHE A 38 7.29 -3.53 -16.75
CA PHE A 38 6.15 -3.34 -17.65
C PHE A 38 4.95 -4.24 -17.31
N ILE A 39 5.20 -5.52 -17.02
CA ILE A 39 4.17 -6.48 -16.60
C ILE A 39 3.55 -6.02 -15.27
N LEU A 40 4.36 -5.66 -14.27
CA LEU A 40 3.84 -5.17 -12.99
C LEU A 40 2.99 -3.91 -13.15
N ARG A 41 3.33 -3.02 -14.07
CA ARG A 41 2.52 -1.84 -14.38
C ARG A 41 1.18 -2.24 -14.99
N LYS A 42 1.16 -3.15 -15.98
CA LYS A 42 -0.09 -3.69 -16.57
C LYS A 42 -0.99 -4.37 -15.54
N LEU A 43 -0.40 -5.03 -14.54
CA LEU A 43 -1.11 -5.68 -13.44
C LEU A 43 -1.48 -4.75 -12.29
N ASN A 44 -1.22 -3.43 -12.38
CA ASN A 44 -1.37 -2.48 -11.28
C ASN A 44 -0.61 -2.87 -9.99
N ALA A 45 0.43 -3.70 -10.11
CA ALA A 45 1.23 -4.26 -9.02
C ALA A 45 2.66 -3.69 -8.97
N HIS A 46 2.91 -2.60 -9.69
CA HIS A 46 4.19 -1.88 -9.72
C HIS A 46 4.55 -1.21 -8.39
N THR A 47 3.55 -0.97 -7.54
CA THR A 47 3.77 -0.59 -6.15
C THR A 47 3.79 -1.86 -5.29
N PRO A 48 4.73 -1.98 -4.34
CA PRO A 48 4.71 -3.06 -3.36
C PRO A 48 3.36 -3.12 -2.63
N PRO A 49 2.93 -4.31 -2.16
CA PRO A 49 1.73 -4.41 -1.35
C PRO A 49 1.89 -3.52 -0.13
N VAL A 50 0.88 -2.70 0.14
CA VAL A 50 0.89 -1.89 1.35
C VAL A 50 0.79 -2.86 2.53
N THR A 51 1.78 -2.82 3.43
CA THR A 51 1.74 -3.57 4.68
C THR A 51 0.52 -3.15 5.49
N GLU A 52 0.09 -4.00 6.43
CA GLU A 52 -1.02 -3.64 7.32
C GLU A 52 -0.75 -2.32 8.06
N ALA A 53 0.46 -2.16 8.60
CA ALA A 53 0.93 -0.90 9.17
C ALA A 53 0.82 0.28 8.18
N GLY A 54 1.21 0.09 6.93
CA GLY A 54 1.10 1.12 5.89
C GLY A 54 -0.35 1.48 5.53
N ARG A 55 -1.29 0.52 5.59
CA ARG A 55 -2.72 0.79 5.39
C ARG A 55 -3.26 1.62 6.55
N MET A 56 -2.90 1.27 7.77
CA MET A 56 -3.36 1.97 8.96
C MET A 56 -2.84 3.41 9.04
N ALA A 57 -1.56 3.63 8.70
CA ALA A 57 -1.00 4.98 8.57
C ALA A 57 -1.72 5.83 7.51
N ARG A 58 -2.33 5.21 6.50
CA ARG A 58 -3.18 5.92 5.53
C ARG A 58 -4.55 6.23 6.11
N VAL A 59 -5.16 5.31 6.86
CA VAL A 59 -6.44 5.52 7.56
C VAL A 59 -6.32 6.72 8.50
N VAL A 60 -5.29 6.75 9.36
CA VAL A 60 -5.05 7.89 10.27
C VAL A 60 -4.93 9.20 9.49
N ARG A 61 -4.16 9.23 8.40
CA ARG A 61 -4.04 10.45 7.57
C ARG A 61 -5.35 10.89 6.92
N VAL A 62 -6.18 9.96 6.46
CA VAL A 62 -7.48 10.27 5.85
C VAL A 62 -8.44 10.86 6.89
N LEU A 63 -8.53 10.24 8.07
CA LEU A 63 -9.38 10.72 9.17
C LEU A 63 -8.91 12.09 9.69
N GLU A 64 -7.60 12.27 9.84
CA GLU A 64 -7.01 13.55 10.26
C GLU A 64 -7.32 14.67 9.25
N ARG A 65 -7.24 14.37 7.95
CA ARG A 65 -7.56 15.34 6.89
C ARG A 65 -9.05 15.63 6.77
N ALA A 66 -9.91 14.63 7.00
CA ALA A 66 -11.35 14.80 6.97
C ALA A 66 -11.83 15.75 8.08
N GLY A 67 -11.33 15.58 9.30
CA GLY A 67 -11.57 16.53 10.40
C GLY A 67 -13.01 16.61 10.91
N THR A 68 -13.94 15.82 10.37
CA THR A 68 -15.35 15.80 10.75
C THR A 68 -15.54 15.24 12.17
N VAL A 69 -16.74 15.41 12.73
CA VAL A 69 -17.07 14.89 14.07
C VAL A 69 -16.92 13.37 14.11
N GLU A 70 -17.38 12.68 13.06
CA GLU A 70 -17.29 11.23 12.92
C GLU A 70 -15.84 10.77 12.77
N ALA A 71 -15.03 11.51 12.00
CA ALA A 71 -13.61 11.22 11.85
C ALA A 71 -12.84 11.37 13.16
N ARG A 72 -13.18 12.37 13.98
CA ARG A 72 -12.60 12.56 15.32
C ARG A 72 -13.03 11.45 16.28
N ALA A 73 -14.29 11.05 16.26
CA ALA A 73 -14.79 9.94 17.07
C ALA A 73 -14.08 8.63 16.73
N LEU A 74 -13.98 8.30 15.43
CA LEU A 74 -13.29 7.10 14.97
C LEU A 74 -11.76 7.15 15.21
N MET A 75 -11.15 8.34 15.17
CA MET A 75 -9.75 8.50 15.58
C MET A 75 -9.56 8.22 17.08
N GLY A 76 -10.54 8.59 17.91
CA GLY A 76 -10.56 8.30 19.34
C GLY A 76 -10.56 6.80 19.62
N THR A 77 -11.45 6.04 18.97
CA THR A 77 -11.51 4.58 19.13
C THR A 77 -10.24 3.88 18.65
N LEU A 78 -9.64 4.37 17.55
CA LEU A 78 -8.32 3.91 17.10
C LEU A 78 -7.21 4.20 18.13
N ALA A 79 -7.25 5.38 18.76
CA ALA A 79 -6.28 5.77 19.78
C ALA A 79 -6.40 4.92 21.07
N GLU A 80 -7.59 4.42 21.38
CA GLU A 80 -7.82 3.49 22.49
C GLU A 80 -7.34 2.06 22.20
N GLY A 81 -7.07 1.75 20.92
CA GLY A 81 -6.53 0.46 20.50
C GLY A 81 -7.60 -0.60 20.20
N GLU A 82 -8.85 -0.19 20.02
CA GLU A 82 -9.98 -1.09 19.73
C GLU A 82 -9.76 -1.93 18.44
N PHE A 83 -8.97 -1.39 17.50
CA PHE A 83 -8.60 -2.06 16.24
C PHE A 83 -7.14 -2.53 16.21
N GLY A 84 -6.51 -2.70 17.39
CA GLY A 84 -5.14 -3.17 17.57
C GLY A 84 -4.14 -2.08 17.99
N PHE A 85 -3.12 -2.48 18.76
CA PHE A 85 -2.15 -1.56 19.35
C PHE A 85 -1.16 -0.94 18.36
N ALA A 86 -0.96 -1.56 17.20
CA ALA A 86 0.01 -1.09 16.20
C ALA A 86 -0.32 0.32 15.68
N THR A 87 -1.59 0.73 15.73
CA THR A 87 -2.10 1.98 15.17
C THR A 87 -2.42 3.02 16.24
N ALA A 88 -2.61 2.57 17.49
CA ALA A 88 -3.02 3.40 18.62
C ALA A 88 -2.03 4.55 18.89
N SER A 89 -0.73 4.30 18.79
CA SER A 89 0.29 5.35 18.99
C SER A 89 0.20 6.45 17.93
N GLU A 90 0.00 6.07 16.67
CA GLU A 90 -0.11 7.04 15.55
C GLU A 90 -1.44 7.81 15.64
N ALA A 91 -2.52 7.12 15.99
CA ALA A 91 -3.83 7.73 16.22
C ALA A 91 -3.83 8.73 17.38
N LYS A 92 -3.20 8.40 18.53
CA LYS A 92 -3.04 9.35 19.66
C LYS A 92 -2.31 10.62 19.23
N ALA A 93 -1.23 10.46 18.46
CA ALA A 93 -0.49 11.60 17.93
C ALA A 93 -1.34 12.44 16.97
N ALA A 94 -2.20 11.80 16.15
CA ALA A 94 -3.13 12.49 15.26
C ALA A 94 -4.23 13.25 16.03
N VAL A 95 -4.84 12.65 17.05
CA VAL A 95 -5.82 13.34 17.93
C VAL A 95 -5.20 14.62 18.51
N ALA A 96 -3.97 14.53 19.03
CA ALA A 96 -3.28 15.69 19.59
C ALA A 96 -3.01 16.80 18.55
N ARG A 97 -2.77 16.45 17.28
CA ARG A 97 -2.64 17.43 16.19
C ARG A 97 -3.98 18.04 15.80
N MET A 98 -5.04 17.24 15.71
CA MET A 98 -6.40 17.69 15.38
C MET A 98 -6.99 18.63 16.44
N ALA A 99 -6.59 18.49 17.70
CA ALA A 99 -6.98 19.40 18.79
C ALA A 99 -6.29 20.77 18.71
N LYS A 100 -5.14 20.87 18.03
CA LYS A 100 -4.39 22.12 17.85
C LYS A 100 -4.80 22.89 16.59
N LYS A 101 -5.55 22.26 15.68
CA LYS A 101 -6.13 22.92 14.52
C LYS A 101 -7.52 23.46 14.89
N PRO A 102 -7.79 24.77 14.69
CA PRO A 102 -9.12 25.34 14.90
C PRO A 102 -10.15 24.70 13.96
#